data_AF-A0A382TH41-F1
#
_entry.id   AF-A0A382TH41-F1
#
_cell.length_a   1.000
_cell.length_b   1.000
_cell.length_c   1.000
_cell.angle_alpha   90.00
_cell.angle_beta   90.00
_cell.angle_gamma   90.00
#
_symmetry.space_group_name_H-M   'P 1'
#
loop_
_entity.id
_entity.type
_entity.pdbx_description
1 polymer ?
#
loop_
_entity_poly.entity_id
_entity_poly.type
_entity_poly.pdbx_seq_one_letter_code
_entity_poly.pdbx_strand_id
1 'polypeptide(L)'
;MNSIFINRIIRACKLDVNLYEEVEADKSATFQAALVVILSSLAAGVGALSLGASNFLMAPVLSLVSWYIWAYLIYLIGVKLFPEPTTKSDHGELLRTIGFSSAPGLIRIFG
;
A
#
# COMPACT_ATOMS: atom_id res chain seq x y z
N MET A 1 10.63 -17.74 13.41
CA MET A 1 9.78 -16.59 13.76
C MET A 1 9.53 -15.78 12.50
N ASN A 2 8.37 -15.93 11.86
CA ASN A 2 8.00 -14.98 10.80
C ASN A 2 7.77 -13.64 11.48
N SER A 3 8.57 -12.64 11.11
CA SER A 3 8.33 -11.25 11.55
C SER A 3 6.87 -10.90 11.25
N ILE A 4 6.14 -10.31 12.20
CA ILE A 4 4.74 -9.90 12.06
C ILE A 4 4.53 -9.16 10.73
N PHE A 5 5.49 -8.30 10.37
CA PHE A 5 5.48 -7.58 9.10
C PHE A 5 5.50 -8.49 7.87
N ILE A 6 6.38 -9.50 7.82
CA ILE A 6 6.46 -10.46 6.70
C ILE A 6 5.16 -11.27 6.60
N ASN A 7 4.60 -11.69 7.74
CA ASN A 7 3.33 -12.40 7.75
C ASN A 7 2.20 -11.54 7.15
N ARG A 8 2.12 -10.26 7.55
CA ARG A 8 1.17 -9.29 6.98
C ARG A 8 1.37 -9.11 5.48
N ILE A 9 2.60 -8.97 4.97
CA ILE A 9 2.86 -8.88 3.52
C ILE A 9 2.36 -10.12 2.79
N ILE A 10 2.67 -11.33 3.27
CA ILE A 10 2.23 -12.57 2.63
C ILE A 10 0.71 -12.67 2.60
N ARG A 11 0.04 -12.28 3.69
CA ARG A 11 -1.43 -12.25 3.77
C ARG A 11 -2.02 -11.18 2.84
N ALA A 12 -1.38 -10.03 2.69
CA ALA A 12 -1.78 -8.98 1.76
C ALA A 12 -1.69 -9.46 0.31
N CYS A 13 -0.60 -10.16 -0.05
CA CYS A 13 -0.45 -10.79 -1.36
C CYS A 13 -1.55 -11.83 -1.64
N LYS A 14 -2.08 -12.48 -0.60
CA LYS A 14 -3.19 -13.45 -0.68
C LYS A 14 -4.57 -12.80 -0.61
N LEU A 15 -4.65 -11.47 -0.52
CA LEU A 15 -5.90 -10.72 -0.39
C LEU A 15 -6.73 -11.16 0.82
N ASP A 16 -6.08 -11.52 1.93
CA ASP A 16 -6.77 -11.93 3.17
C ASP A 16 -7.54 -10.75 3.78
N VAL A 17 -8.87 -10.86 3.84
CA VAL A 17 -9.75 -9.79 4.35
C VAL A 17 -9.45 -9.45 5.81
N ASN A 18 -9.14 -10.46 6.63
CA ASN A 18 -8.88 -10.27 8.06
C ASN A 18 -7.60 -9.46 8.29
N LEU A 19 -6.67 -9.48 7.33
CA LEU A 19 -5.50 -8.63 7.41
C LEU A 19 -5.89 -7.16 7.24
N TYR A 20 -6.76 -6.86 6.29
CA TYR A 20 -7.14 -5.48 6.02
C TYR A 20 -7.85 -4.86 7.23
N GLU A 21 -8.74 -5.61 7.88
CA GLU A 21 -9.35 -5.20 9.16
C GLU A 21 -8.30 -5.03 10.27
N GLU A 22 -7.30 -5.93 10.36
CA GLU A 22 -6.22 -5.85 11.35
C GLU A 22 -5.37 -4.58 11.17
N VAL A 23 -4.94 -4.28 9.93
CA VAL A 23 -4.09 -3.10 9.66
C VAL A 23 -4.90 -1.81 9.65
N GLU A 24 -6.20 -1.87 9.38
CA GLU A 24 -7.12 -0.76 9.53
C GLU A 24 -7.14 -0.28 10.99
N ALA A 25 -7.33 -1.21 11.93
CA ALA A 25 -7.38 -0.94 13.36
C ALA A 25 -6.00 -0.60 13.96
N ASP A 26 -4.91 -1.14 13.42
CA ASP A 26 -3.55 -0.94 13.93
C ASP A 26 -2.90 0.34 13.39
N LYS A 27 -2.98 1.43 14.14
CA LYS A 27 -2.35 2.72 13.79
C LYS A 27 -0.83 2.63 13.57
N SER A 28 -0.14 1.69 14.22
CA SER A 28 1.30 1.48 14.04
C SER A 28 1.63 0.88 12.66
N ALA A 29 0.66 0.25 12.00
CA ALA A 29 0.82 -0.32 10.67
C ALA A 29 0.97 0.73 9.56
N THR A 30 0.77 2.03 9.85
CA THR A 30 1.00 3.12 8.88
C THR A 30 2.42 3.13 8.34
N PHE A 31 3.42 2.92 9.22
CA PHE A 31 4.81 2.84 8.79
C PHE A 31 5.08 1.58 7.98
N GLN A 32 4.46 0.46 8.37
CA GLN A 32 4.56 -0.81 7.62
C GLN A 32 3.96 -0.66 6.22
N ALA A 33 2.81 -0.01 6.09
CA ALA A 33 2.14 0.27 4.82
C ALA A 33 3.03 1.12 3.89
N ALA A 34 3.67 2.16 4.42
CA ALA A 34 4.63 2.96 3.66
C ALA A 34 5.82 2.12 3.16
N LEU A 35 6.37 1.23 4.00
CA LEU A 35 7.41 0.30 3.59
C LEU A 35 6.96 -0.63 2.46
N VAL A 36 5.73 -1.16 2.52
CA VAL A 36 5.18 -2.00 1.44
C VAL A 36 5.12 -1.23 0.12
N VAL A 37 4.65 0.02 0.14
CA VAL A 37 4.60 0.88 -1.06
C VAL A 37 6.00 1.14 -1.63
N ILE A 38 6.96 1.50 -0.77
CA ILE A 38 8.36 1.70 -1.17
C ILE A 38 8.90 0.43 -1.82
N LEU A 39 8.82 -0.71 -1.14
CA LEU A 39 9.33 -1.98 -1.64
C LEU A 39 8.67 -2.40 -2.97
N SER A 40 7.35 -2.21 -3.09
CA SER A 40 6.60 -2.51 -4.33
C SER A 40 7.02 -1.60 -5.48
N SER A 41 7.28 -0.32 -5.21
CA SER A 41 7.78 0.63 -6.22
C SER A 41 9.23 0.36 -6.62
N LEU A 42 10.08 -0.05 -5.67
CA LEU A 42 11.45 -0.50 -5.97
C LEU A 42 11.43 -1.77 -6.80
N ALA A 43 10.58 -2.74 -6.49
CA ALA A 43 10.40 -3.96 -7.29
C ALA A 43 10.00 -3.63 -8.74
N ALA A 44 9.07 -2.69 -8.92
CA ALA A 44 8.72 -2.18 -10.25
C ALA A 44 9.90 -1.47 -10.94
N GLY A 45 10.69 -0.70 -10.19
CA GLY A 45 11.91 -0.06 -10.69
C GLY A 45 12.98 -1.05 -11.13
N VAL A 46 13.16 -2.18 -10.42
CA VAL A 46 14.07 -3.26 -10.81
C VAL A 46 13.59 -3.91 -12.11
N GLY A 47 12.29 -4.22 -12.21
CA GLY A 47 11.68 -4.69 -13.45
C GLY A 47 11.79 -3.69 -14.61
N ALA A 48 11.82 -2.39 -14.35
CA ALA A 48 12.00 -1.35 -15.37
C ALA A 48 13.47 -1.11 -15.76
N LEU A 49 14.42 -1.39 -14.86
CA LEU A 49 15.86 -1.31 -15.16
C LEU A 49 16.27 -2.32 -16.23
N SER A 50 15.67 -3.52 -16.24
CA SER A 50 15.87 -4.49 -17.32
C SER A 50 15.36 -3.99 -18.69
N LEU A 51 14.49 -2.97 -18.68
CA LEU A 51 13.94 -2.30 -19.85
C LEU A 51 14.62 -0.93 -20.16
N GLY A 52 15.68 -0.56 -19.44
CA GLY A 52 16.50 0.63 -19.72
C GLY A 52 16.10 1.92 -18.98
N ALA A 53 15.29 1.84 -17.92
CA ALA A 53 14.92 3.02 -17.14
C ALA A 53 16.09 3.57 -16.30
N SER A 54 16.45 4.85 -16.44
CA SER A 54 17.59 5.46 -15.74
C SER A 54 17.27 6.08 -14.37
N ASN A 55 15.99 6.18 -13.98
CA ASN A 55 15.55 7.02 -12.85
C ASN A 55 14.97 6.22 -11.67
N PHE A 56 15.71 5.18 -11.23
CA PHE A 56 15.29 4.23 -10.18
C PHE A 56 14.97 4.88 -8.82
N LEU A 57 15.73 5.90 -8.43
CA LEU A 57 15.61 6.53 -7.11
C LEU A 57 14.43 7.50 -6.98
N MET A 58 13.87 7.96 -8.10
CA MET A 58 12.70 8.86 -8.11
C MET A 58 11.39 8.10 -7.91
N ALA A 59 11.37 6.81 -8.25
CA ALA A 59 10.16 5.97 -8.21
C ALA A 59 9.55 5.82 -6.80
N PRO A 60 10.35 5.59 -5.73
CA PRO A 60 9.80 5.49 -4.37
C PRO A 60 9.22 6.79 -3.81
N VAL A 61 9.82 7.93 -4.16
CA VAL A 61 9.32 9.23 -3.70
C VAL A 61 7.99 9.54 -4.37
N LEU A 62 7.91 9.37 -5.69
CA LEU A 62 6.68 9.55 -6.44
C LEU A 62 5.60 8.55 -6.03
N SER A 63 5.96 7.30 -5.69
CA SER A 63 4.99 6.30 -5.25
C SER A 63 4.38 6.63 -3.89
N LEU A 64 5.18 7.13 -2.93
CA LEU A 64 4.66 7.56 -1.63
C LEU A 64 3.72 8.77 -1.75
N VAL A 65 4.09 9.76 -2.54
CA VAL A 65 3.24 10.94 -2.78
C VAL A 65 1.95 10.53 -3.48
N SER A 66 2.05 9.72 -4.53
CA SER A 66 0.89 9.23 -5.29
C SER A 66 -0.04 8.37 -4.43
N TRP A 67 0.51 7.47 -3.61
CA TRP A 67 -0.25 6.66 -2.66
C TRP A 67 -1.01 7.52 -1.64
N TYR A 68 -0.34 8.51 -1.05
CA TYR A 68 -0.98 9.40 -0.08
C TYR A 68 -2.12 10.21 -0.73
N ILE A 69 -1.87 10.78 -1.91
CA ILE A 69 -2.89 11.51 -2.68
C ILE A 69 -4.06 10.58 -3.01
N TRP A 70 -3.80 9.35 -3.46
CA TRP A 70 -4.83 8.38 -3.79
C TRP A 70 -5.67 7.99 -2.58
N ALA A 71 -5.05 7.71 -1.44
CA ALA A 71 -5.77 7.41 -0.20
C ALA A 71 -6.64 8.59 0.25
N TYR A 72 -6.17 9.82 0.06
CA TYR A 72 -6.93 11.02 0.36
C TYR A 72 -8.11 11.21 -0.60
N LEU A 73 -7.92 11.00 -1.90
CA LEU A 73 -8.99 11.06 -2.89
C LEU A 73 -10.08 10.02 -2.62
N ILE A 74 -9.69 8.77 -2.32
CA ILE A 74 -10.64 7.69 -1.98
C ILE A 74 -11.42 8.06 -0.71
N TYR A 75 -10.75 8.61 0.30
CA TYR A 75 -11.42 9.13 1.50
C TYR A 75 -12.41 10.25 1.16
N LEU A 76 -12.00 11.24 0.37
CA LEU A 76 -12.90 12.34 -0.01
C LEU A 76 -14.11 11.84 -0.79
N ILE A 77 -13.91 10.95 -1.75
CA ILE A 77 -14.99 10.48 -2.61
C ILE A 77 -15.90 9.52 -1.83
N GLY A 78 -15.34 8.45 -1.25
CA GLY A 78 -16.13 7.38 -0.62
C GLY A 78 -16.69 7.72 0.75
N VAL A 79 -16.00 8.56 1.53
CA VAL A 79 -16.43 8.88 2.91
C VAL A 79 -17.07 10.25 3.02
N LYS A 80 -16.59 11.27 2.28
CA LYS A 80 -17.15 12.62 2.38
C LYS A 80 -18.21 12.97 1.32
N LEU A 81 -18.00 12.60 0.05
CA LEU A 81 -18.91 12.95 -1.04
C LEU A 81 -20.06 11.96 -1.17
N PHE A 82 -19.79 10.66 -0.98
CA PHE A 82 -20.78 9.59 -1.12
C PHE A 82 -20.87 8.68 0.12
N PRO A 83 -21.16 9.22 1.32
CA PRO A 83 -21.31 8.38 2.50
C PRO A 83 -22.58 7.53 2.44
N GLU A 84 -22.46 6.23 2.70
CA GLU A 84 -23.61 5.39 3.07
C GLU A 84 -23.84 5.46 4.59
N PRO A 85 -25.05 5.15 5.10
CA PRO A 85 -25.35 5.19 6.54
C PRO A 85 -24.40 4.34 7.40
N THR A 86 -23.81 3.31 6.80
CA THR A 86 -22.84 2.39 7.42
C THR A 86 -21.38 2.74 7.14
N THR A 87 -21.09 3.73 6.27
CA THR A 87 -19.73 4.14 5.96
C THR A 87 -19.12 4.87 7.15
N LYS A 88 -18.25 4.17 7.88
CA LYS A 88 -17.44 4.73 8.96
C LYS A 88 -16.00 4.37 8.68
N SER A 89 -15.24 5.33 8.17
CA SER A 89 -13.81 5.17 8.02
C SER A 89 -13.08 6.51 8.10
N ASP A 90 -11.81 6.49 8.48
CA ASP A 90 -10.92 7.63 8.47
C ASP A 90 -9.84 7.55 7.38
N HIS A 91 -9.20 8.67 7.11
CA HIS A 91 -8.17 8.74 6.08
C HIS A 91 -6.97 7.82 6.40
N GLY A 92 -6.63 7.64 7.67
CA GLY A 92 -5.51 6.80 8.09
C GLY A 92 -5.78 5.31 7.92
N GLU A 93 -7.01 4.88 8.19
CA GLU A 93 -7.51 3.52 7.92
C GLU A 93 -7.35 3.17 6.45
N LEU A 94 -7.84 4.03 5.55
CA LEU A 94 -7.67 3.88 4.11
C LEU A 94 -6.19 3.92 3.68
N LEU A 95 -5.40 4.83 4.26
CA LEU A 95 -3.97 4.91 3.97
C LEU A 95 -3.28 3.56 4.25
N ARG A 96 -3.53 2.97 5.43
CA ARG A 96 -2.95 1.67 5.83
C ARG A 96 -3.35 0.55 4.89
N THR A 97 -4.65 0.38 4.65
CA THR A 97 -5.18 -0.73 3.83
C THR A 97 -4.70 -0.64 2.38
N ILE A 98 -4.72 0.55 1.77
CA ILE A 98 -4.22 0.79 0.41
C ILE A 98 -2.70 0.57 0.32
N GLY A 99 -1.95 0.92 1.37
CA GLY A 99 -0.50 0.67 1.37
C GLY A 99 -0.19 -0.83 1.38
N PHE A 100 -0.90 -1.61 2.19
CA PHE A 100 -0.79 -3.08 2.18
C PHE A 100 -1.29 -3.72 0.88
N SER A 101 -2.31 -3.15 0.21
CA SER A 101 -2.78 -3.65 -1.08
C SER A 101 -1.75 -3.51 -2.21
N SER A 102 -0.65 -2.77 -1.99
CA SER A 102 0.50 -2.70 -2.90
C SER A 102 1.44 -3.91 -2.80
N ALA A 103 1.26 -4.80 -1.80
CA ALA A 103 2.12 -5.96 -1.55
C ALA A 103 2.25 -6.94 -2.74
N PRO A 104 1.18 -7.32 -3.48
CA PRO A 104 1.33 -8.17 -4.66
C PRO A 104 2.35 -7.62 -5.67
N GLY A 105 2.49 -6.30 -5.76
CA GLY A 105 3.43 -5.65 -6.67
C GLY A 105 4.90 -5.92 -6.37
N LEU A 106 5.25 -6.51 -5.22
CA LEU A 106 6.60 -6.99 -4.92
C LEU A 106 7.06 -8.08 -5.89
N ILE A 107 6.14 -8.84 -6.49
CA ILE A 107 6.46 -9.89 -7.47
C ILE A 107 7.15 -9.34 -8.73
N ARG A 108 6.98 -8.05 -9.03
CA ARG A 108 7.56 -7.37 -10.20
C ARG A 108 9.09 -7.40 -10.26
N ILE A 109 9.76 -7.76 -9.16
CA ILE A 109 11.21 -7.98 -9.14
C ILE A 109 11.64 -9.12 -10.08
N PHE A 110 10.75 -10.07 -10.38
CA PHE A 110 11.05 -11.22 -11.24
C PHE A 110 10.87 -10.95 -12.74
N GLY A 111 10.46 -9.74 -13.13
CA GLY A 111 10.13 -9.39 -14.52
C GLY A 111 8.64 -9.46 -14.80
#